data_AF-A0A562TBM8-F1
#
_entry.id   AF-A0A562TBM8-F1
#
_cell.length_a   1.000
_cell.length_b   1.000
_cell.length_c   1.000
_cell.angle_alpha   90.00
_cell.angle_beta   90.00
_cell.angle_gamma   90.00
#
_symmetry.space_group_name_H-M   'P 1'
#
loop_
_entity.id
_entity.type
_entity.pdbx_description
1 polymer ?
#
loop_
_entity_poly.entity_id
_entity_poly.type
_entity_poly.pdbx_seq_one_letter_code
_entity_poly.pdbx_strand_id
1 'polypeptide(L)'
;MELHGNLNNQKELLCRIAAGDQRAFSLLVDTYASAIYAHVLTYIKEPALSEEITQDIFLKIWHLRSSLPGIDNFPGYLHVMTRNRTISELRKALGREGTAEVTDTADLLTPSLQLEYRQLSDILLRGIELLPPRRRQVFRMSRFEGMSYERIAGELGISKGTVNEHMVQALLFLRSYLKRHMDNAVSLLLLLVYELL
;
A
#
# COMPACT_ATOMS: atom_id res chain seq x y z
N MET A 1 -11.70 -30.36 0.66
CA MET A 1 -12.20 -29.99 1.99
C MET A 1 -11.89 -28.52 2.18
N GLU A 2 -12.96 -27.74 2.15
CA GLU A 2 -13.00 -26.31 1.84
C GLU A 2 -12.37 -25.44 2.95
N LEU A 3 -11.42 -24.58 2.59
CA LEU A 3 -10.92 -23.49 3.44
C LEU A 3 -10.96 -22.16 2.67
N HIS A 4 -12.09 -21.85 2.03
CA HIS A 4 -12.40 -20.46 1.65
C HIS A 4 -12.99 -19.75 2.88
N GLY A 5 -12.15 -19.57 3.90
CA GLY A 5 -12.46 -18.78 5.09
C GLY A 5 -12.49 -17.29 4.73
N ASN A 6 -13.68 -16.84 4.33
CA ASN A 6 -14.14 -15.46 4.20
C ASN A 6 -13.15 -14.36 4.68
N LEU A 7 -12.61 -13.56 3.75
CA LEU A 7 -11.94 -12.27 4.01
C LEU A 7 -12.87 -11.24 4.71
N ASN A 8 -14.16 -11.56 4.88
CA ASN A 8 -15.15 -10.75 5.57
C ASN A 8 -14.87 -10.48 7.06
N ASN A 9 -13.78 -11.03 7.63
CA ASN A 9 -13.41 -10.71 9.00
C ASN A 9 -11.90 -10.48 9.19
N GLN A 10 -11.30 -9.62 8.34
CA GLN A 10 -9.92 -9.15 8.53
C GLN A 10 -9.66 -8.70 9.97
N LYS A 11 -10.61 -7.99 10.59
CA LYS A 11 -10.49 -7.56 11.99
C LYS A 11 -10.41 -8.74 12.96
N GLU A 12 -11.23 -9.78 12.78
CA GLU A 12 -11.14 -11.01 13.57
C GLU A 12 -9.82 -11.75 13.36
N LEU A 13 -9.32 -11.81 12.11
CA LEU A 13 -8.02 -12.41 11.81
C LEU A 13 -6.91 -11.69 12.60
N LEU A 14 -6.89 -10.36 12.59
CA LEU A 14 -5.91 -9.56 13.33
C LEU A 14 -6.05 -9.73 14.85
N CYS A 15 -7.28 -9.82 15.38
CA CYS A 15 -7.52 -10.12 16.80
C CYS A 15 -6.97 -11.50 17.21
N ARG A 16 -7.16 -12.52 16.38
CA ARG A 16 -6.63 -13.87 16.64
C ARG A 16 -5.10 -13.87 16.61
N ILE A 17 -4.49 -13.18 15.65
CA ILE A 17 -3.04 -13.02 15.58
C ILE A 17 -2.52 -12.28 16.82
N ALA A 18 -3.20 -11.23 17.28
CA ALA A 18 -2.84 -10.51 18.50
C ALA A 18 -2.88 -11.40 19.75
N ALA A 19 -3.82 -12.36 19.80
CA ALA A 19 -3.90 -13.37 20.85
C ALA A 19 -2.84 -14.49 20.75
N GLY A 20 -1.99 -14.48 19.71
CA GLY A 20 -0.93 -15.46 19.51
C GLY A 20 -1.33 -16.70 18.71
N ASP A 21 -2.45 -16.67 17.99
CA ASP A 21 -2.87 -17.77 17.11
C ASP A 21 -1.93 -17.90 15.90
N GLN A 22 -1.06 -18.91 15.94
CA GLN A 22 -0.10 -19.18 14.87
C GLN A 22 -0.78 -19.58 13.55
N ARG A 23 -1.93 -20.24 13.59
CA ARG A 23 -2.63 -20.65 12.36
C ARG A 23 -3.22 -19.44 11.64
N ALA A 24 -3.76 -18.48 12.41
CA ALA A 24 -4.21 -17.21 11.88
C ALA A 24 -3.05 -16.43 11.24
N PHE A 25 -1.86 -16.49 11.84
CA PHE A 25 -0.67 -15.85 11.28
C PHE A 25 -0.16 -16.56 10.02
N SER A 26 -0.14 -17.90 9.98
CA SER A 26 0.19 -18.65 8.76
C SER A 26 -0.72 -18.27 7.60
N LEU A 27 -2.03 -18.18 7.84
CA LEU A 27 -2.99 -17.74 6.82
C LEU A 27 -2.66 -16.33 6.28
N LEU A 28 -2.23 -15.43 7.16
CA LEU A 28 -1.81 -14.09 6.78
C LEU A 28 -0.55 -14.11 5.90
N VAL A 29 0.45 -14.92 6.27
CA VAL A 29 1.67 -15.11 5.47
C VAL A 29 1.33 -15.68 4.10
N ASP A 30 0.54 -16.76 4.04
CA ASP A 30 0.13 -17.39 2.78
C ASP A 30 -0.61 -16.42 1.86
N THR A 31 -1.38 -15.50 2.45
CA THR A 31 -2.15 -14.49 1.70
C THR A 31 -1.25 -13.41 1.09
N TYR A 32 -0.22 -12.95 1.81
CA TYR A 32 0.52 -11.73 1.43
C TYR A 32 1.98 -11.96 1.00
N ALA A 33 2.57 -13.12 1.27
CA ALA A 33 4.00 -13.35 1.07
C ALA A 33 4.42 -13.21 -0.40
N SER A 34 3.64 -13.78 -1.33
CA SER A 34 3.91 -13.69 -2.76
C SER A 34 3.93 -12.25 -3.27
N ALA A 35 2.97 -11.43 -2.82
CA ALA A 35 2.87 -10.02 -3.19
C ALA A 35 4.01 -9.17 -2.60
N ILE A 36 4.37 -9.39 -1.34
CA ILE A 36 5.49 -8.71 -0.70
C ILE A 36 6.80 -9.08 -1.39
N TYR A 37 7.04 -10.36 -1.61
CA TYR A 37 8.25 -10.84 -2.28
C TYR A 37 8.39 -10.25 -3.69
N ALA A 38 7.33 -10.28 -4.49
CA ALA A 38 7.34 -9.70 -5.83
C ALA A 38 7.63 -8.19 -5.81
N HIS A 39 7.08 -7.46 -4.84
CA HIS A 39 7.36 -6.05 -4.66
C HIS A 39 8.85 -5.83 -4.32
N VAL A 40 9.37 -6.50 -3.30
CA VAL A 40 10.76 -6.36 -2.86
C VAL A 40 11.73 -6.73 -4.00
N LEU A 41 11.49 -7.84 -4.68
CA LEU A 41 12.32 -8.33 -5.79
C LEU A 41 12.39 -7.34 -6.95
N THR A 42 11.29 -6.64 -7.23
CA THR A 42 11.24 -5.61 -8.28
C THR A 42 12.30 -4.52 -8.07
N TYR A 43 12.57 -4.17 -6.81
CA TYR A 43 13.51 -3.09 -6.45
C TYR A 43 14.90 -3.61 -6.10
N ILE A 44 14.99 -4.67 -5.30
CA ILE A 44 16.25 -5.21 -4.78
C ILE A 44 16.97 -6.03 -5.86
N LYS A 45 16.24 -6.70 -6.76
CA LYS A 45 16.76 -7.52 -7.87
C LYS A 45 17.72 -8.65 -7.46
N GLU A 46 17.73 -9.01 -6.19
CA GLU A 46 18.48 -10.12 -5.63
C GLU A 46 17.49 -11.08 -4.93
N PRO A 47 17.28 -12.30 -5.44
CA PRO A 47 16.28 -13.23 -4.91
C PRO A 47 16.47 -13.56 -3.43
N ALA A 48 17.69 -13.90 -3.02
CA ALA A 48 18.00 -14.29 -1.65
C ALA A 48 17.71 -13.14 -0.65
N LEU A 49 18.21 -11.95 -0.93
CA LEU A 49 17.96 -10.77 -0.11
C LEU A 49 16.47 -10.36 -0.11
N SER A 50 15.77 -10.55 -1.23
CA SER A 50 14.33 -10.25 -1.31
C SER A 50 13.50 -11.20 -0.46
N GLU A 51 13.90 -12.47 -0.39
CA GLU A 51 13.29 -13.46 0.49
C GLU A 51 13.54 -13.13 1.96
N GLU A 52 14.77 -12.79 2.33
CA GLU A 52 15.16 -12.37 3.69
C GLU A 52 14.34 -11.14 4.15
N ILE A 53 14.27 -10.10 3.32
CA ILE A 53 13.48 -8.89 3.61
C ILE A 53 11.99 -9.23 3.79
N THR A 54 11.46 -10.14 2.98
CA THR A 54 10.06 -10.57 3.09
C THR A 54 9.81 -11.27 4.43
N GLN A 55 10.71 -12.17 4.83
CA GLN A 55 10.63 -12.86 6.12
C GLN A 55 10.72 -11.86 7.28
N ASP A 56 11.64 -10.90 7.22
CA ASP A 56 11.80 -9.84 8.23
C ASP A 56 10.53 -9.01 8.44
N ILE A 57 9.81 -8.70 7.36
CA ILE A 57 8.54 -7.97 7.43
C ILE A 57 7.52 -8.77 8.25
N PHE A 58 7.36 -10.06 7.97
CA PHE A 58 6.43 -10.90 8.72
C PHE A 58 6.88 -11.13 10.17
N LEU A 59 8.17 -11.31 10.42
CA LEU A 59 8.70 -11.37 11.79
C LEU A 59 8.38 -10.09 12.56
N LYS A 60 8.56 -8.92 11.95
CA LYS A 60 8.22 -7.64 12.56
C LYS A 60 6.72 -7.53 12.87
N ILE A 61 5.85 -7.98 11.96
CA ILE A 61 4.40 -8.03 12.19
C ILE A 61 4.07 -8.93 13.38
N TRP A 62 4.69 -10.11 13.47
CA TRP A 62 4.50 -11.01 14.60
C TRP A 62 4.94 -10.40 15.93
N HIS A 63 6.07 -9.69 15.95
CA HIS A 63 6.52 -8.97 17.15
C HIS A 63 5.58 -7.84 17.55
N LEU A 64 5.00 -7.14 16.57
CA LEU A 64 4.04 -6.05 16.79
C LEU A 64 2.58 -6.52 16.86
N ARG A 65 2.32 -7.83 16.93
CA ARG A 65 0.98 -8.41 16.80
C ARG A 65 -0.08 -7.81 17.71
N SER A 66 0.31 -7.39 18.91
CA SER A 66 -0.60 -6.82 19.91
C SER A 66 -1.28 -5.51 19.45
N SER A 67 -0.67 -4.75 18.52
CA SER A 67 -1.24 -3.50 18.00
C SER A 67 -2.10 -3.68 16.75
N LEU A 68 -2.07 -4.87 16.13
CA LEU A 68 -2.80 -5.15 14.89
C LEU A 68 -4.32 -4.91 14.96
N PRO A 69 -5.03 -5.19 16.06
CA PRO A 69 -6.49 -4.96 16.12
C PRO A 69 -6.90 -3.49 15.97
N GLY A 70 -5.99 -2.56 16.23
CA GLY A 70 -6.21 -1.12 16.08
C GLY A 70 -5.93 -0.59 14.66
N ILE A 71 -5.57 -1.46 13.72
CA ILE A 71 -5.27 -1.07 12.35
C ILE A 71 -6.52 -1.25 11.49
N ASP A 72 -7.13 -0.13 11.09
CA ASP A 72 -8.34 -0.14 10.27
C ASP A 72 -8.08 -0.60 8.82
N ASN A 73 -6.90 -0.27 8.29
CA ASN A 73 -6.44 -0.70 6.97
C ASN A 73 -5.11 -1.46 7.07
N PHE A 74 -5.19 -2.74 7.46
CA PHE A 74 -4.02 -3.62 7.52
C PHE A 74 -3.28 -3.79 6.18
N PRO A 75 -3.98 -3.92 5.04
CA PRO A 75 -3.40 -3.88 3.72
C PRO A 75 -2.47 -2.68 3.47
N GLY A 76 -2.95 -1.48 3.78
CA GLY A 76 -2.18 -0.25 3.65
C GLY A 76 -1.01 -0.19 4.63
N TYR A 77 -1.21 -0.63 5.87
CA TYR A 77 -0.14 -0.75 6.87
C TYR A 77 0.99 -1.67 6.40
N LEU A 78 0.63 -2.84 5.88
CA LEU A 78 1.57 -3.82 5.35
C LEU A 78 2.36 -3.25 4.17
N HIS A 79 1.68 -2.55 3.27
CA HIS A 79 2.33 -1.90 2.13
C HIS A 79 3.37 -0.86 2.58
N VAL A 80 2.99 0.04 3.51
CA VAL A 80 3.90 1.07 4.03
C VAL A 80 5.11 0.42 4.71
N MET A 81 4.91 -0.65 5.47
CA MET A 81 6.01 -1.40 6.11
C MET A 81 6.95 -2.00 5.07
N THR A 82 6.42 -2.68 4.05
CA THR A 82 7.20 -3.29 2.97
C THR A 82 7.99 -2.25 2.18
N ARG A 83 7.35 -1.15 1.79
CA ARG A 83 8.00 -0.04 1.08
C ARG A 83 9.14 0.54 1.91
N ASN A 84 8.89 0.85 3.17
CA ASN A 84 9.89 1.47 4.05
C ASN A 84 11.08 0.53 4.28
N ARG A 85 10.84 -0.77 4.47
CA ARG A 85 11.92 -1.77 4.60
C ARG A 85 12.73 -1.87 3.31
N THR A 86 12.06 -1.97 2.16
CA THR A 86 12.72 -2.02 0.84
C THR A 86 13.61 -0.80 0.61
N ILE A 87 13.09 0.41 0.88
CA ILE A 87 13.84 1.67 0.76
C ILE A 87 15.01 1.70 1.74
N SER A 88 14.81 1.23 2.97
CA SER A 88 15.88 1.15 3.97
C SER A 88 17.03 0.29 3.46
N GLU A 89 16.76 -0.88 2.90
CA GLU A 89 17.81 -1.77 2.38
C GLU A 89 18.49 -1.18 1.14
N LEU A 90 17.75 -0.53 0.24
CA LEU A 90 18.36 0.21 -0.88
C LEU A 90 19.32 1.31 -0.40
N ARG A 91 18.96 2.05 0.66
CA ARG A 91 19.85 3.08 1.24
C ARG A 91 21.14 2.48 1.80
N LYS A 92 21.06 1.31 2.43
CA LYS A 92 22.25 0.59 2.93
C LYS A 92 23.17 0.18 1.81
N ALA A 93 22.62 -0.40 0.75
CA ALA A 93 23.38 -0.79 -0.43
C ALA A 93 24.10 0.42 -1.09
N LEU A 94 23.50 1.61 -0.98
CA LEU A 94 24.07 2.87 -1.48
C LEU A 94 24.97 3.61 -0.48
N GLY A 95 25.18 3.08 0.73
CA GLY A 95 26.00 3.73 1.78
C GLY A 95 25.40 5.03 2.33
N ARG A 96 24.07 5.20 2.28
CA ARG A 96 23.34 6.42 2.67
C ARG A 96 22.60 6.29 4.02
N GLU A 97 23.12 5.51 4.96
CA GLU A 97 22.51 5.43 6.30
C GLU A 97 22.62 6.80 7.02
N GLY A 98 21.48 7.38 7.44
CA GLY A 98 21.45 8.59 8.26
C GLY A 98 20.83 9.86 7.65
N THR A 99 20.45 9.87 6.36
CA THR A 99 19.73 11.03 5.77
C THR A 99 18.24 10.96 6.07
N ALA A 100 17.85 11.53 7.21
CA ALA A 100 16.46 11.75 7.59
C ALA A 100 15.88 12.95 6.85
N GLU A 101 15.69 12.84 5.54
CA GLU A 101 14.85 13.78 4.78
C GLU A 101 14.27 13.05 3.56
N VAL A 102 12.95 12.93 3.52
CA VAL A 102 12.22 12.39 2.38
C VAL A 102 11.77 13.58 1.53
N THR A 103 12.28 13.67 0.31
CA THR A 103 11.60 14.45 -0.74
C THR A 103 11.58 13.76 -2.09
N ASP A 104 12.50 12.83 -2.40
CA ASP A 104 12.42 12.15 -3.70
C ASP A 104 12.85 10.68 -3.64
N THR A 105 11.87 9.79 -3.80
CA THR A 105 12.13 8.35 -3.93
C THR A 105 12.59 7.96 -5.33
N ALA A 106 12.55 8.89 -6.31
CA ALA A 106 13.09 8.65 -7.63
C ALA A 106 14.60 8.37 -7.57
N ASP A 107 15.36 9.09 -6.75
CA ASP A 107 16.83 8.99 -6.72
C ASP A 107 17.39 7.64 -6.23
N LEU A 108 16.55 6.76 -5.72
CA LEU A 108 16.93 5.42 -5.23
C LEU A 108 16.65 4.31 -6.26
N LEU A 109 16.06 4.66 -7.42
CA LEU A 109 15.73 3.73 -8.49
C LEU A 109 16.83 3.70 -9.57
N THR A 110 16.96 2.59 -10.30
CA THR A 110 17.79 2.58 -11.52
C THR A 110 17.24 3.59 -12.55
N PRO A 111 18.06 4.19 -13.44
CA PRO A 111 17.60 5.22 -14.37
C PRO A 111 16.36 4.84 -15.21
N SER A 112 16.23 3.57 -15.56
CA SER A 112 15.03 3.01 -16.21
C SER A 112 13.78 3.07 -15.33
N LEU A 113 13.87 2.66 -14.07
CA LEU A 113 12.78 2.70 -13.10
C LEU A 113 12.45 4.14 -12.65
N GLN A 114 13.43 5.05 -12.65
CA GLN A 114 13.20 6.49 -12.44
C GLN A 114 12.30 7.08 -13.52
N LEU A 115 12.58 6.74 -14.78
CA LEU A 115 11.79 7.21 -15.91
C LEU A 115 10.37 6.66 -15.84
N GLU A 116 10.21 5.36 -15.59
CA GLU A 116 8.90 4.71 -15.42
C GLU A 116 8.11 5.31 -14.24
N TYR A 117 8.78 5.56 -13.10
CA TYR A 117 8.17 6.17 -11.93
C TYR A 117 7.71 7.61 -12.19
N ARG A 118 8.53 8.43 -12.85
CA ARG A 118 8.17 9.81 -13.22
C ARG A 118 7.00 9.84 -14.20
N GLN A 119 7.04 8.98 -15.23
CA GLN A 119 5.95 8.84 -16.19
C GLN A 119 4.65 8.41 -15.51
N LEU A 120 4.72 7.44 -14.59
CA LEU A 120 3.58 6.98 -13.82
C LEU A 120 3.02 8.07 -12.90
N SER A 121 3.89 8.78 -12.19
CA SER A 121 3.49 9.89 -11.31
C SER A 121 2.76 10.98 -12.10
N ASP A 122 3.27 11.32 -13.28
CA ASP A 122 2.65 12.30 -14.18
C ASP A 122 1.27 11.83 -14.67
N ILE A 123 1.13 10.56 -15.06
CA ILE A 123 -0.16 10.00 -15.48
C ILE A 123 -1.15 10.02 -14.31
N LEU A 124 -0.73 9.59 -13.11
CA LEU A 124 -1.59 9.60 -11.93
C LEU A 124 -2.06 11.01 -11.57
N LEU A 125 -1.15 11.99 -11.55
CA LEU A 125 -1.49 13.39 -11.27
C LEU A 125 -2.49 13.94 -12.28
N ARG A 126 -2.31 13.65 -13.58
CA ARG A 126 -3.29 14.00 -14.62
C ARG A 126 -4.65 13.34 -14.37
N GLY A 127 -4.66 12.07 -13.98
CA GLY A 127 -5.88 11.36 -13.61
C GLY A 127 -6.62 12.04 -12.44
N ILE A 128 -5.88 12.44 -11.40
CA ILE A 128 -6.45 13.14 -10.24
C ILE A 128 -7.09 14.47 -10.66
N GLU A 129 -6.45 15.22 -11.57
CA GLU A 129 -6.98 16.48 -12.10
C GLU A 129 -8.22 16.30 -13.00
N LEU A 130 -8.54 15.07 -13.42
CA LEU A 130 -9.78 14.77 -14.16
C LEU A 130 -10.94 14.33 -13.25
N LEU A 131 -10.68 14.09 -11.97
CA LEU A 131 -11.75 13.78 -11.02
C LEU A 131 -12.70 14.98 -10.84
N PRO A 132 -14.01 14.75 -10.63
CA PRO A 132 -14.94 15.80 -10.25
C PRO A 132 -14.46 16.57 -9.01
N PRO A 133 -14.67 17.90 -8.89
CA PRO A 133 -14.06 18.74 -7.86
C PRO A 133 -14.22 18.21 -6.43
N ARG A 134 -15.44 17.78 -6.06
CA ARG A 134 -15.71 17.22 -4.72
C ARG A 134 -14.98 15.89 -4.46
N ARG A 135 -14.91 15.01 -5.46
CA ARG A 135 -14.19 13.74 -5.35
C ARG A 135 -12.68 13.95 -5.26
N ARG A 136 -12.15 14.89 -6.07
CA ARG A 136 -10.74 15.29 -6.01
C ARG A 136 -10.38 15.86 -4.65
N GLN A 137 -11.22 16.75 -4.11
CA GLN A 137 -11.01 17.36 -2.80
C GLN A 137 -10.97 16.28 -1.70
N VAL A 138 -11.96 15.38 -1.65
CA VAL A 138 -11.98 14.26 -0.69
C VAL A 138 -10.75 13.36 -0.84
N PHE A 139 -10.40 13.00 -2.08
CA PHE A 139 -9.22 12.20 -2.36
C PHE A 139 -7.93 12.87 -1.86
N ARG A 140 -7.79 14.18 -2.08
CA ARG A 140 -6.59 14.92 -1.65
C ARG A 140 -6.50 15.03 -0.13
N MET A 141 -7.60 15.37 0.54
CA MET A 141 -7.64 15.44 2.00
C MET A 141 -7.33 14.08 2.64
N SER A 142 -7.80 12.98 2.03
CA SER A 142 -7.49 11.65 2.51
C SER A 142 -6.03 11.23 2.23
N ARG A 143 -5.53 11.43 1.00
CA ARG A 143 -4.26 10.82 0.56
C ARG A 143 -3.03 11.72 0.66
N PHE A 144 -3.17 13.03 0.44
CA PHE A 144 -2.06 13.98 0.59
C PHE A 144 -2.00 14.60 1.98
N GLU A 145 -3.16 14.85 2.59
CA GLU A 145 -3.24 15.50 3.90
C GLU A 145 -3.44 14.50 5.06
N GLY A 146 -3.69 13.22 4.77
CA GLY A 146 -3.79 12.15 5.76
C GLY A 146 -5.00 12.25 6.69
N MET A 147 -6.06 12.96 6.29
CA MET A 147 -7.25 13.13 7.12
C MET A 147 -8.10 11.85 7.19
N SER A 148 -8.66 11.57 8.38
CA SER A 148 -9.65 10.50 8.55
C SER A 148 -10.99 10.84 7.91
N TYR A 149 -11.78 9.83 7.57
CA TYR A 149 -13.07 10.05 6.91
C TYR A 149 -14.04 10.82 7.82
N GLU A 150 -13.97 10.63 9.14
CA GLU A 150 -14.68 11.44 10.13
C GLU A 150 -14.30 12.91 10.06
N ARG A 151 -13.01 13.22 9.96
CA ARG A 151 -12.55 14.61 9.88
C ARG A 151 -12.94 15.25 8.56
N ILE A 152 -12.81 14.52 7.45
CA ILE A 152 -13.22 15.00 6.12
C ILE A 152 -14.74 15.24 6.09
N ALA A 153 -15.53 14.34 6.67
CA ALA A 153 -16.98 14.49 6.80
C ALA A 153 -17.35 15.76 7.56
N GLY A 154 -16.69 16.00 8.71
CA GLY A 154 -16.86 17.21 9.50
C GLY A 154 -16.49 18.50 8.74
N GLU A 155 -15.33 18.51 8.09
CA GLU A 155 -14.80 19.67 7.35
C GLU A 155 -15.69 20.04 6.15
N LEU A 156 -16.21 19.03 5.45
CA LEU A 156 -17.01 19.23 4.24
C LEU A 156 -18.52 19.29 4.50
N GLY A 157 -18.97 19.08 5.74
CA GLY A 157 -20.38 19.06 6.11
C GLY A 157 -21.18 17.92 5.45
N ILE A 158 -20.53 16.77 5.21
CA ILE A 158 -21.14 15.59 4.56
C ILE A 158 -21.08 14.36 5.47
N SER A 159 -21.80 13.30 5.14
CA SER A 159 -21.73 12.05 5.91
C SER A 159 -20.42 11.28 5.66
N LYS A 160 -19.95 10.51 6.65
CA LYS A 160 -18.83 9.57 6.47
C LYS A 160 -19.08 8.59 5.31
N GLY A 161 -20.34 8.19 5.10
CA GLY A 161 -20.75 7.35 3.97
C GLY A 161 -20.51 8.03 2.62
N THR A 162 -20.79 9.32 2.52
CA THR A 162 -20.55 10.14 1.32
C THR A 162 -19.06 10.32 1.06
N VAL A 163 -18.24 10.49 2.11
CA VAL A 163 -16.76 10.50 1.98
C VAL A 163 -16.27 9.17 1.40
N ASN A 164 -16.75 8.05 1.96
CA ASN A 164 -16.40 6.72 1.46
C ASN A 164 -16.81 6.54 -0.01
N GLU A 165 -18.03 6.93 -0.37
CA GLU A 165 -18.50 6.85 -1.76
C GLU A 165 -17.63 7.70 -2.70
N HIS A 166 -17.29 8.94 -2.33
CA HIS A 166 -16.37 9.77 -3.09
C HIS A 166 -14.99 9.12 -3.27
N MET A 167 -14.46 8.47 -2.22
CA MET A 167 -13.21 7.73 -2.29
C MET A 167 -13.30 6.54 -3.24
N VAL A 168 -14.29 5.66 -3.06
CA VAL A 168 -14.49 4.49 -3.95
C VAL A 168 -14.60 4.92 -5.41
N GLN A 169 -15.38 5.96 -5.70
CA GLN A 169 -15.54 6.47 -7.07
C GLN A 169 -14.25 7.09 -7.62
N ALA A 170 -13.45 7.76 -6.79
CA ALA A 170 -12.15 8.28 -7.21
C ALA A 170 -11.18 7.13 -7.56
N LEU A 171 -11.13 6.08 -6.74
CA LEU A 171 -10.26 4.92 -6.96
C LEU A 171 -10.66 4.16 -8.23
N LEU A 172 -11.96 3.92 -8.45
CA LEU A 172 -12.47 3.26 -9.66
C LEU A 172 -12.14 4.04 -10.94
N PHE A 173 -12.26 5.37 -10.89
CA PHE A 173 -11.88 6.24 -12.01
C PHE A 173 -10.38 6.15 -12.28
N LEU A 174 -9.54 6.35 -11.26
CA LEU A 174 -8.09 6.33 -11.40
C LEU A 174 -7.58 4.97 -11.89
N ARG A 175 -8.17 3.86 -11.41
CA ARG A 175 -7.91 2.50 -11.93
C ARG A 175 -8.15 2.42 -13.43
N SER A 176 -9.32 2.88 -13.88
CA SER A 176 -9.71 2.83 -15.29
C SER A 176 -8.83 3.73 -16.16
N TYR A 177 -8.46 4.89 -15.62
CA TYR A 177 -7.56 5.84 -16.27
C TYR A 177 -6.16 5.25 -16.46
N LEU A 178 -5.55 4.74 -15.38
CA LEU A 178 -4.23 4.12 -15.42
C LEU A 178 -4.21 2.93 -16.40
N LYS A 179 -5.23 2.06 -16.36
CA LYS A 179 -5.34 0.91 -17.29
C LYS A 179 -5.37 1.32 -18.77
N ARG A 180 -5.93 2.49 -19.09
CA ARG A 180 -6.02 2.99 -20.47
C ARG A 180 -4.73 3.65 -20.94
N HIS A 181 -3.93 4.17 -20.01
CA HIS A 181 -2.73 4.95 -20.28
C HIS A 181 -1.43 4.18 -20.03
N MET A 182 -1.50 2.90 -19.67
CA MET A 182 -0.34 2.05 -19.35
C MET A 182 -0.48 0.63 -19.91
N ASP A 183 0.66 0.00 -20.22
CA ASP A 183 0.71 -1.42 -20.57
C ASP A 183 0.25 -2.33 -19.43
N ASN A 184 -0.41 -3.43 -19.80
CA ASN A 184 -1.26 -4.25 -18.94
C ASN A 184 -0.59 -4.80 -17.66
N ALA A 185 0.73 -4.94 -17.62
CA ALA A 185 1.46 -5.52 -16.48
C ALA A 185 1.58 -4.56 -15.28
N VAL A 186 1.86 -3.28 -15.55
CA VAL A 186 2.03 -2.27 -14.49
C VAL A 186 0.68 -1.81 -13.94
N SER A 187 -0.34 -1.76 -14.81
CA SER A 187 -1.74 -1.51 -14.47
C SER A 187 -2.30 -2.53 -13.48
N LEU A 188 -1.89 -3.80 -13.57
CA LEU A 188 -2.34 -4.89 -12.68
C LEU A 188 -1.63 -4.85 -11.33
N LEU A 189 -0.33 -4.55 -11.32
CA LEU A 189 0.48 -4.37 -10.11
C LEU A 189 -0.03 -3.20 -9.26
N LEU A 190 -0.32 -2.06 -9.91
CA LEU A 190 -0.89 -0.89 -9.24
C LEU A 190 -2.33 -1.11 -8.77
N LEU A 191 -3.07 -1.98 -9.46
CA LEU A 191 -4.39 -2.40 -9.04
C LEU A 191 -4.39 -3.12 -7.70
N LEU A 192 -3.44 -4.04 -7.54
CA LEU A 192 -3.22 -4.74 -6.29
C LEU A 192 -2.71 -3.82 -5.17
N VAL A 193 -1.97 -2.76 -5.52
CA VAL A 193 -1.52 -1.74 -4.56
C VAL A 193 -2.66 -0.79 -4.15
N TYR A 194 -3.61 -0.49 -5.04
CA TYR A 194 -4.70 0.46 -4.78
C TYR A 194 -6.00 -0.16 -4.24
N GLU A 195 -6.31 -1.44 -4.53
CA GLU A 195 -7.42 -2.16 -3.86
C GLU A 195 -7.12 -2.45 -2.38
N LEU A 196 -5.86 -2.31 -1.95
CA LEU A 196 -5.37 -2.51 -0.59
C LEU A 196 -5.07 -1.19 0.17
N LEU A 197 -5.59 -0.03 -0.28
CA LEU A 197 -5.32 1.30 0.32
C LEU A 197 -6.56 2.08 0.74
#